data_AF-A0A0F9ZGP0-F1
#
_entry.id   AF-A0A0F9ZGP0-F1
#
_cell.length_a   1.000
_cell.length_b   1.000
_cell.length_c   1.000
_cell.angle_alpha   90.00
_cell.angle_beta   90.00
_cell.angle_gamma   90.00
#
_symmetry.space_group_name_H-M   'P 1'
#
loop_
_entity.id
_entity.type
_entity.pdbx_description
1 polymer ?
#
loop_
_entity_poly.entity_id
_entity_poly.type
_entity_poly.pdbx_seq_one_letter_code
_entity_poly.pdbx_strand_id
1 'polypeptide(L)' 'MTTAYCVKCKEKNAEMEDAKEVDFKRKGGNIGKAMTGIHKKCGTKMFRIMGAAK' A
#
# COMPACT_ATOMS: atom_id res chain seq x y z
N MET A 1 12.01 4.59 -3.26
CA MET A 1 10.84 5.32 -2.75
C MET A 1 9.60 4.53 -3.09
N THR A 2 8.81 4.13 -2.10
CA THR A 2 7.57 3.37 -2.34
C THR A 2 6.45 4.37 -2.56
N THR A 3 5.82 4.33 -3.73
CA THR A 3 4.69 5.20 -4.07
C THR A 3 3.40 4.41 -4.13
N ALA A 4 2.28 5.05 -3.79
CA ALA A 4 0.96 4.46 -3.89
C ALA A 4 -0.10 5.51 -4.17
N TYR A 5 -1.33 5.05 -4.37
CA TYR A 5 -2.48 5.92 -4.49
C TYR A 5 -2.95 6.41 -3.11
N CYS A 6 -2.98 7.72 -2.93
CA CYS A 6 -3.59 8.35 -1.76
C CYS A 6 -5.05 8.68 -2.06
N VAL A 7 -6.00 8.02 -1.37
CA VAL A 7 -7.44 8.26 -1.58
C VAL A 7 -7.89 9.67 -1.19
N LYS A 8 -7.21 10.31 -0.23
CA LYS A 8 -7.52 11.70 0.18
C LYS A 8 -7.01 12.72 -0.83
N CYS A 9 -5.76 12.60 -1.24
CA CYS A 9 -5.14 13.55 -2.16
C CYS A 9 -5.44 13.22 -3.63
N LYS A 10 -5.97 12.03 -3.90
CA LYS A 10 -6.19 11.46 -5.24
C LYS A 10 -4.91 11.39 -6.09
N GLU A 11 -3.75 11.46 -5.45
CA GLU A 11 -2.43 11.36 -6.07
C GLU A 11 -2.07 9.88 -6.26
N LYS A 12 -1.78 9.48 -7.51
CA LYS A 12 -1.42 8.09 -7.86
C LYS A 12 0.01 7.69 -7.47
N ASN A 13 0.89 8.67 -7.32
CA ASN A 13 2.29 8.48 -7.00
C ASN A 13 2.65 9.18 -5.68
N ALA A 14 1.77 9.10 -4.69
CA ALA A 14 2.02 9.64 -3.37
C ALA A 14 3.11 8.83 -2.66
N GLU A 15 4.14 9.51 -2.15
CA GLU A 15 5.24 8.88 -1.43
C GLU A 15 4.76 8.36 -0.06
N MET A 16 5.08 7.10 0.20
CA MET A 16 4.88 6.44 1.50
C MET A 16 6.10 6.67 2.39
N GLU A 17 5.87 7.25 3.57
CA GLU A 17 6.74 7.14 4.72
C GLU A 17 6.42 5.87 5.52
N ASP A 18 7.44 5.31 6.18
CA ASP A 18 7.34 4.09 6.99
C ASP A 18 6.73 2.90 6.22
N ALA A 19 7.15 2.72 4.96
CA ALA A 19 6.65 1.65 4.11
C ALA A 19 7.07 0.27 4.63
N LYS A 20 6.09 -0.55 5.00
CA LYS A 20 6.24 -1.90 5.56
C LYS A 20 5.46 -2.91 4.74
N GLU A 21 6.03 -4.10 4.55
CA GLU A 21 5.34 -5.20 3.93
C GLU A 21 4.48 -5.93 4.96
N VAL A 22 3.24 -6.23 4.58
CA VAL A 22 2.27 -6.96 5.38
C VAL A 22 1.68 -8.08 4.55
N ASP A 23 1.66 -9.27 5.13
CA ASP A 23 0.93 -10.41 4.59
C ASP A 23 -0.54 -10.33 5.05
N PHE A 24 -1.47 -10.50 4.11
CA PHE A 24 -2.91 -10.46 4.39
C PHE A 24 -3.61 -11.62 3.69
N LYS A 25 -4.63 -12.20 4.32
CA LYS A 25 -5.39 -13.29 3.71
C LYS A 25 -6.29 -12.73 2.61
N ARG A 26 -6.09 -13.16 1.38
CA ARG A 26 -6.96 -12.85 0.24
C ARG A 26 -8.22 -13.68 0.28
N LYS A 27 -9.27 -13.15 -0.36
CA LYS A 27 -10.50 -13.88 -0.64
C LYS A 27 -10.14 -15.09 -1.53
N GLY A 28 -10.39 -16.30 -1.04
CA GLY A 28 -9.97 -17.56 -1.68
C GLY A 28 -8.88 -18.33 -0.92
N GLY A 29 -8.47 -17.89 0.28
CA GLY A 29 -7.58 -18.65 1.16
C GLY A 29 -6.08 -18.41 0.95
N ASN A 30 -5.70 -17.74 -0.14
CA ASN A 30 -4.32 -17.40 -0.46
C ASN A 30 -3.77 -16.27 0.42
N ILE A 31 -2.49 -16.33 0.78
CA ILE A 31 -1.79 -15.24 1.45
C ILE A 31 -1.35 -14.24 0.36
N GLY A 32 -1.82 -13.00 0.47
CA GLY A 32 -1.42 -11.89 -0.38
C GLY A 32 -0.43 -10.98 0.32
N LYS A 33 0.45 -10.34 -0.45
CA LYS A 33 1.35 -9.31 0.06
C LYS A 33 0.83 -7.92 -0.25
N ALA A 34 0.93 -7.00 0.70
CA ALA A 34 0.69 -5.58 0.51
C ALA A 34 1.80 -4.77 1.17
N MET A 35 2.12 -3.63 0.58
CA MET A 35 2.88 -2.55 1.21
C MET A 35 1.91 -1.63 1.93
N THR A 36 2.12 -1.39 3.21
CA THR A 36 1.44 -0.34 3.96
C THR A 36 2.42 0.78 4.27
N GLY A 37 1.96 2.03 4.27
CA GLY A 37 2.77 3.18 4.65
C GLY A 37 1.89 4.38 4.94
N ILE A 38 2.50 5.51 5.26
CA ILE A 38 1.80 6.76 5.60
C ILE A 38 2.08 7.78 4.50
N HIS A 39 1.07 8.50 4.04
CA HIS A 39 1.29 9.58 3.08
C HIS A 39 2.02 10.75 3.72
N LYS A 40 3.18 11.12 3.18
CA LYS A 40 4.02 12.21 3.69
C LYS A 40 3.30 13.57 3.79
N LYS A 41 2.41 13.92 2.86
CA LYS A 41 1.72 15.22 2.89
C LYS A 41 0.50 15.27 3.80
N CYS A 42 -0.28 14.18 3.90
CA CYS A 42 -1.59 14.21 4.56
C CYS A 42 -1.75 13.22 5.72
N GLY A 43 -0.70 12.46 6.05
CA GLY A 43 -0.69 11.48 7.15
C GLY A 43 -1.64 10.30 6.96
N THR A 44 -2.26 10.16 5.79
CA THR A 44 -3.25 9.09 5.56
C THR A 44 -2.54 7.78 5.33
N LYS A 45 -3.00 6.72 6.00
CA LYS A 45 -2.49 5.37 5.80
C LYS A 45 -2.83 4.89 4.39
N MET A 46 -1.80 4.55 3.63
CA MET A 46 -1.90 4.05 2.27
C MET A 46 -1.58 2.55 2.24
N PHE A 47 -2.18 1.86 1.27
CA PHE A 47 -1.96 0.44 1.02
C PHE A 47 -1.74 0.23 -0.48
N ARG A 48 -0.68 -0.50 -0.83
CA ARG A 48 -0.39 -0.94 -2.17
C ARG A 48 -0.35 -2.46 -2.18
N ILE A 49 -1.37 -3.08 -2.77
CA ILE A 49 -1.41 -4.53 -2.93
C ILE A 49 -0.33 -4.92 -3.94
N MET A 50 0.68 -5.67 -3.51
CA MET A 50 1.63 -6.29 -4.43
C MET A 50 0.86 -7.41 -5.14
N GLY A 51 0.89 -7.48 -6.47
CA GLY A 51 0.23 -8.57 -7.20
C GLY A 51 0.69 -9.95 -6.70
N ALA A 52 -0.11 -10.99 -6.92
CA ALA A 52 0.44 -12.34 -6.74
C ALA A 52 1.60 -12.47 -7.73
N ALA A 53 2.80 -12.85 -7.25
CA ALA A 53 3.83 -13.33 -8.16
C ALA A 53 3.18 -14.50 -8.93
N LYS A 54 3.12 -14.39 -10.26
CA LYS A 54 2.63 -15.45 -11.12
C LYS A 54 3.47 -16.70 -10.95
#